data_AF-J1JU60-F1
#
_entry.id   AF-J1JU60-F1
#
_cell.length_a   1.000
_cell.length_b   1.000
_cell.length_c   1.000
_cell.angle_alpha   90.00
_cell.angle_beta   90.00
_cell.angle_gamma   90.00
#
_symmetry.space_group_name_H-M   'P 1'
#
loop_
_entity.id
_entity.type
_entity.pdbx_description
1 polymer ?
#
loop_
_entity_poly.entity_id
_entity_poly.type
_entity_poly.pdbx_seq_one_letter_code
_entity_poly.pdbx_strand_id
1 'polypeptide(L)'
;MAEERCLPLRRRGRKKGALNKTTKRFNEALLTAAEQAGYHYGEDGLVSYLQYHALNNPVSFFSLLAKVLPLQVTGEAGGDVKTVSRIEIVPVKSKNTEPQQPKPSVTED
;
A
#
# COMPACT_ATOMS: atom_id res chain seq x y z
N MET A 1 12.15 -60.10 3.04
CA MET A 1 13.21 -59.38 2.30
C MET A 1 12.56 -58.15 1.67
N ALA A 2 12.52 -57.07 2.44
CA ALA A 2 11.96 -55.80 2.00
C ALA A 2 13.14 -54.91 1.61
N GLU A 3 13.17 -54.43 0.37
CA GLU A 3 13.95 -53.24 0.05
C GLU A 3 13.25 -52.52 -1.10
N GLU A 4 12.57 -51.46 -0.69
CA GLU A 4 11.79 -50.54 -1.50
C GLU A 4 12.69 -49.89 -2.55
N ARG A 5 12.51 -50.28 -3.83
CA ARG A 5 13.02 -49.49 -4.96
C ARG A 5 12.18 -48.23 -5.14
N CYS A 6 12.34 -47.27 -4.24
CA CYS A 6 11.84 -45.91 -4.43
C CYS A 6 12.89 -45.14 -5.24
N LEU A 7 12.67 -44.97 -6.55
CA LEU A 7 13.52 -44.14 -7.41
C LEU A 7 13.49 -42.68 -6.91
N PRO A 8 14.60 -42.08 -6.47
CA PRO A 8 14.56 -40.83 -5.71
C PRO A 8 14.55 -39.61 -6.62
N LEU A 9 13.64 -39.51 -7.60
CA LEU A 9 13.68 -38.38 -8.55
C LEU A 9 12.30 -37.89 -9.00
N ARG A 10 11.40 -37.53 -8.07
CA ARG A 10 10.14 -36.85 -8.47
C ARG A 10 9.62 -35.71 -7.60
N ARG A 11 10.41 -35.11 -6.70
CA ARG A 11 9.90 -33.98 -5.87
C ARG A 11 10.93 -32.89 -5.54
N ARG A 12 11.76 -32.47 -6.49
CA ARG A 12 12.45 -31.18 -6.36
C ARG A 12 11.88 -30.20 -7.38
N GLY A 13 10.71 -29.66 -7.04
CA GLY A 13 10.14 -28.53 -7.76
C GLY A 13 11.15 -27.38 -7.86
N ARG A 14 10.93 -26.47 -8.81
CA ARG A 14 11.76 -25.28 -9.00
C ARG A 14 11.93 -24.55 -7.66
N LYS A 15 13.17 -24.24 -7.27
CA LYS A 15 13.47 -23.54 -6.01
C LYS A 15 12.60 -22.27 -5.94
N LYS A 16 11.93 -22.06 -4.80
CA LYS A 16 11.12 -20.86 -4.55
C LYS A 16 11.99 -19.62 -4.81
N GLY A 17 11.54 -18.74 -5.70
CA GLY A 17 12.27 -17.53 -6.12
C GLY A 17 13.15 -17.66 -7.36
N ALA A 18 13.24 -18.83 -8.01
CA ALA A 18 14.01 -18.95 -9.24
C ALA A 18 13.31 -18.25 -10.42
N LEU A 19 13.76 -17.02 -10.75
CA LEU A 19 13.24 -16.23 -11.87
C LEU A 19 13.39 -16.96 -13.21
N ASN A 20 12.40 -16.83 -14.10
CA ASN A 20 12.51 -17.41 -15.44
C ASN A 20 13.58 -16.65 -16.25
N LYS A 21 14.63 -17.37 -16.70
CA LYS A 21 15.77 -16.76 -17.40
C LYS A 21 15.35 -16.10 -18.72
N THR A 22 14.37 -16.66 -19.42
CA THR A 22 13.87 -16.12 -20.68
C THR A 22 13.17 -14.77 -20.47
N THR A 23 12.29 -14.69 -19.47
CA THR A 23 11.61 -13.44 -19.09
C THR A 23 12.60 -12.37 -18.61
N LYS A 24 13.68 -12.76 -17.90
CA LYS A 24 14.73 -11.81 -17.48
C LYS A 24 15.41 -11.16 -18.68
N ARG A 25 15.88 -11.97 -19.64
CA ARG A 25 16.54 -11.48 -20.86
C ARG A 25 15.63 -10.58 -21.69
N PHE A 26 14.34 -10.95 -21.77
CA PHE A 26 13.35 -10.12 -22.44
C PHE A 26 13.17 -8.76 -21.75
N ASN A 27 13.06 -8.74 -20.43
CA ASN A 27 12.93 -7.49 -19.66
C ASN A 27 14.17 -6.61 -19.80
N GLU A 28 15.37 -7.20 -19.78
CA GLU A 28 16.63 -6.47 -20.01
C GLU A 28 16.65 -5.83 -21.41
N ALA A 29 16.35 -6.62 -22.46
CA ALA A 29 16.29 -6.10 -23.83
C ALA A 29 15.23 -5.01 -24.00
N LEU A 30 14.07 -5.15 -23.36
CA LEU A 30 13.00 -4.16 -23.38
C LEU A 30 13.43 -2.85 -22.73
N LEU A 31 14.11 -2.90 -21.58
CA LEU A 31 14.63 -1.71 -20.90
C LEU A 31 15.69 -1.00 -21.75
N THR A 32 16.62 -1.74 -22.35
CA THR A 32 17.62 -1.17 -23.26
C THR A 32 16.97 -0.52 -24.48
N ALA A 33 15.95 -1.16 -25.07
CA ALA A 33 15.22 -0.58 -26.19
C ALA A 33 14.48 0.71 -25.81
N ALA A 34 13.87 0.76 -24.63
CA ALA A 34 13.19 1.96 -24.12
C ALA A 34 14.17 3.11 -23.84
N GLU A 35 15.36 2.79 -23.31
CA GLU A 35 16.44 3.77 -23.09
C GLU A 35 16.94 4.36 -24.41
N GLN A 36 17.20 3.50 -25.40
CA GLN A 36 17.57 3.90 -26.77
C GLN A 36 16.49 4.77 -27.43
N ALA A 37 15.22 4.38 -27.28
CA ALA A 37 14.09 5.16 -27.79
C ALA A 37 14.07 6.57 -27.21
N GLY A 38 14.45 6.72 -25.94
CA GLY A 38 14.49 8.00 -25.26
C GLY A 38 15.60 8.94 -25.71
N TYR A 39 16.74 8.40 -26.14
CA TYR A 39 17.82 9.20 -26.74
C TYR A 39 17.41 9.88 -28.07
N HIS A 40 16.30 9.47 -28.70
CA HIS A 40 15.72 10.20 -29.84
C HIS A 40 14.96 11.47 -29.43
N TYR A 41 14.55 11.58 -28.18
CA TYR A 41 13.73 12.70 -27.68
C TYR A 41 14.48 13.62 -26.71
N GLY A 42 15.59 13.16 -26.11
CA GLY A 42 16.42 13.96 -25.20
C GLY A 42 17.73 13.27 -24.84
N GLU A 43 18.47 13.85 -23.88
CA GLU A 43 19.81 13.37 -23.50
C GLU A 43 19.80 12.35 -22.35
N ASP A 44 18.67 12.21 -21.64
CA ASP A 44 18.55 11.37 -20.43
C ASP A 44 17.98 9.97 -20.70
N GLY A 45 18.10 9.48 -21.96
CA GLY A 45 17.68 8.14 -22.36
C GLY A 45 16.26 7.80 -21.88
N LEU A 46 16.14 6.80 -21.00
CA LEU A 46 14.86 6.31 -20.49
C LEU A 46 13.99 7.39 -19.82
N VAL A 47 14.60 8.39 -19.18
CA VAL A 47 13.85 9.50 -18.57
C VAL A 47 13.19 10.35 -19.64
N SER A 48 13.92 10.70 -20.70
CA SER A 48 13.39 11.45 -21.84
C SER A 48 12.27 10.68 -22.55
N TYR A 49 12.37 9.35 -22.64
CA TYR A 49 11.29 8.50 -23.15
C TYR A 49 10.00 8.63 -22.32
N LEU A 50 10.13 8.53 -20.99
CA LEU A 50 8.99 8.64 -20.07
C LEU A 50 8.39 10.05 -20.04
N GLN A 51 9.22 11.10 -20.13
CA GLN A 51 8.76 12.49 -20.25
C GLN A 51 7.94 12.70 -21.52
N TYR A 52 8.42 12.18 -22.66
CA TYR A 52 7.68 12.22 -23.91
C TYR A 52 6.30 11.55 -23.78
N HIS A 53 6.24 10.37 -23.15
CA HIS A 53 4.97 9.68 -22.94
C HIS A 53 4.06 10.35 -21.90
N ALA A 54 4.60 11.05 -20.90
CA ALA A 54 3.80 11.83 -19.96
C ALA A 54 2.99 12.94 -20.66
N LEU A 55 3.54 13.54 -21.72
CA LEU A 55 2.89 14.60 -22.49
C LEU A 55 2.01 14.05 -23.63
N ASN A 56 2.54 13.08 -24.41
CA ASN A 56 1.89 12.62 -25.63
C ASN A 56 0.90 11.47 -25.41
N ASN A 57 1.09 10.67 -24.35
CA ASN A 57 0.28 9.49 -24.04
C ASN A 57 -0.05 9.43 -22.54
N PRO A 58 -0.79 10.41 -22.01
CA PRO A 58 -0.99 10.55 -20.56
C PRO A 58 -1.71 9.37 -19.92
N VAL A 59 -2.61 8.69 -20.64
CA VAL A 59 -3.39 7.55 -20.12
C VAL A 59 -2.50 6.36 -19.76
N SER A 60 -1.55 6.01 -20.64
CA SER A 60 -0.62 4.91 -20.37
C SER A 60 0.40 5.29 -19.30
N PHE A 61 0.86 6.56 -19.28
CA PHE A 61 1.76 7.06 -18.26
C PHE A 61 1.13 7.06 -16.86
N PHE A 62 -0.13 7.47 -16.73
CA PHE A 62 -0.86 7.43 -15.45
C PHE A 62 -0.97 6.02 -14.87
N SER A 63 -1.16 5.02 -15.74
CA SER A 63 -1.19 3.61 -15.33
C SER A 63 0.15 3.13 -14.75
N LEU A 64 1.28 3.66 -15.23
CA LEU A 64 2.60 3.40 -14.65
C LEU A 64 2.77 4.13 -13.32
N LEU A 65 2.35 5.39 -13.25
CA LEU A 65 2.43 6.20 -12.04
C LEU A 65 1.65 5.55 -10.89
N ALA A 66 0.44 5.05 -11.16
CA ALA A 66 -0.36 4.31 -10.19
C ALA A 66 0.33 3.06 -9.62
N LYS A 67 1.25 2.42 -10.38
CA LYS A 67 2.03 1.27 -9.90
C LYS A 67 3.23 1.67 -9.05
N VAL A 68 3.75 2.89 -9.21
CA VAL A 68 4.86 3.44 -8.41
C VAL A 68 4.35 4.04 -7.10
N LEU A 69 3.11 4.50 -7.08
CA LEU A 69 2.50 5.01 -5.85
C LEU A 69 2.37 3.92 -4.79
N PRO A 70 2.75 4.20 -3.53
CA PRO A 70 2.52 3.27 -2.43
C PRO A 70 1.02 3.02 -2.25
N LEU A 71 0.60 1.76 -2.37
CA LEU A 71 -0.80 1.35 -2.14
C LEU A 71 -1.16 1.22 -0.66
N GLN A 72 -0.15 1.17 0.22
CA GLN A 72 -0.31 0.98 1.65
C GLN A 72 -0.05 2.29 2.37
N VAL A 73 -0.97 2.67 3.26
CA VAL A 73 -0.71 3.71 4.25
C VAL A 73 0.33 3.14 5.21
N THR A 74 1.59 3.49 5.02
CA THR A 74 2.62 3.27 6.04
C THR A 74 2.53 4.39 7.07
N GLY A 75 2.75 4.07 8.34
CA GLY A 75 3.02 5.08 9.37
C GLY A 75 4.26 5.92 9.03
N GLU A 76 4.49 6.97 9.82
CA GLU A 76 5.63 7.86 9.64
C GLU A 76 6.94 7.07 9.47
N ALA A 77 7.74 7.43 8.45
CA ALA A 77 8.97 6.75 8.06
C ALA A 77 8.85 5.26 7.65
N GLY A 78 7.70 4.80 7.17
CA GLY A 78 7.54 3.42 6.70
C GLY A 78 7.21 2.40 7.80
N GLY A 79 6.97 2.87 9.02
CA GLY A 79 6.60 2.04 10.16
C GLY A 79 5.14 1.59 10.16
N ASP A 80 4.75 0.76 11.13
CA ASP A 80 3.36 0.35 11.31
C ASP A 80 2.43 1.55 11.56
N VAL A 81 1.23 1.48 10.99
CA VAL A 81 0.18 2.49 11.23
C VAL A 81 -0.16 2.48 12.72
N LYS A 82 0.07 3.61 13.41
CA LYS A 82 -0.32 3.81 14.81
C LYS A 82 -1.84 3.86 14.91
N THR A 83 -2.49 2.71 15.03
CA THR A 83 -3.92 2.63 15.34
C THR A 83 -4.12 2.95 16.83
N VAL A 84 -5.10 3.80 17.13
CA VAL A 84 -5.42 4.16 18.52
C VAL A 84 -5.98 2.92 19.23
N SER A 85 -5.19 2.34 20.13
CA SER A 85 -5.47 1.06 20.79
C SER A 85 -6.22 1.19 22.13
N ARG A 86 -6.54 2.41 22.56
CA ARG A 86 -7.25 2.66 23.83
C ARG A 86 -8.43 3.60 23.63
N ILE A 87 -9.63 3.06 23.89
CA ILE A 87 -10.88 3.80 23.95
C ILE A 87 -11.25 3.91 25.44
N GLU A 88 -11.41 5.11 25.96
CA GLU A 88 -11.83 5.34 27.34
C GLU A 88 -13.21 6.00 27.33
N ILE A 89 -14.22 5.27 27.83
CA ILE A 89 -15.60 5.73 27.87
C ILE A 89 -15.80 6.48 29.18
N VAL A 90 -15.93 7.80 29.12
CA VAL A 90 -16.20 8.64 30.29
C VAL A 90 -17.71 8.93 30.37
N PRO A 91 -18.39 8.57 31.47
CA PRO A 91 -19.80 8.89 31.67
C PRO A 91 -19.99 10.40 31.86
N VAL A 92 -20.95 10.98 31.13
CA VAL A 92 -21.35 12.38 31.29
C VAL A 92 -22.05 12.53 32.64
N LYS A 93 -21.44 13.31 33.55
CA LYS A 93 -22.12 13.73 34.78
C LYS A 93 -23.13 14.81 34.43
N SER A 94 -24.41 14.45 34.45
CA SER A 94 -25.51 15.41 34.42
C SER A 94 -25.33 16.40 35.58
N LYS A 95 -25.35 17.71 35.28
CA LYS A 95 -25.42 18.70 36.36
C LYS A 95 -26.76 18.52 37.05
N ASN A 96 -26.71 18.09 38.31
CA ASN A 96 -27.88 17.93 39.16
C ASN A 96 -28.69 19.22 39.18
N THR A 97 -29.97 19.07 38.84
CA THR A 97 -31.09 19.94 39.19
C THR A 97 -30.96 20.44 40.62
N GLU A 98 -30.91 21.75 40.80
CA GLU A 98 -30.99 22.38 42.11
C GLU A 98 -32.33 22.02 42.78
N PRO A 99 -32.35 21.58 44.04
CA PRO A 99 -33.60 21.36 44.77
C PRO A 99 -34.30 22.69 44.99
N GLN A 100 -35.45 22.85 44.32
CA GLN A 100 -36.38 23.96 44.48
C GLN A 100 -36.80 24.06 45.96
N GLN A 101 -36.47 25.17 46.61
CA GLN A 101 -36.94 25.45 47.97
C GLN A 101 -38.48 25.50 47.99
N PRO A 102 -39.14 24.90 48.99
CA PRO A 102 -40.59 24.99 49.12
C PRO A 102 -41.00 26.42 49.46
N LYS A 103 -41.94 26.97 48.69
CA LYS A 103 -42.57 28.28 48.93
C LYS A 103 -43.30 28.28 50.29
N PRO A 104 -43.23 29.35 51.09
CA PRO A 104 -44.02 29.45 52.31
C PRO A 104 -45.52 29.51 51.97
N SER A 105 -46.27 28.61 52.59
CA SER A 105 -47.72 28.57 52.64
C SER A 105 -48.26 29.82 53.33
N VAL A 106 -49.07 30.59 52.60
CA VAL A 106 -49.96 31.60 53.16
C VAL A 106 -51.09 30.86 53.89
N THR A 107 -51.29 31.17 55.17
CA THR A 107 -52.52 30.86 55.90
C THR A 107 -52.94 32.14 56.61
N GLU A 108 -54.21 32.48 56.40
CA GLU A 108 -54.92 33.69 56.76
C GLU A 108 -55.04 33.87 58.29
N ASP A 109 -55.09 35.14 58.72
CA ASP A 109 -56.02 35.68 59.73
C ASP A 109 -56.11 37.22 59.57
#